data_AF-A0A243RDA0-F1
#
_entry.id   AF-A0A243RDA0-F1
#
_cell.length_a   1.000
_cell.length_b   1.000
_cell.length_c   1.000
_cell.angle_alpha   90.00
_cell.angle_beta   90.00
_cell.angle_gamma   90.00
#
_symmetry.space_group_name_H-M   'P 1'
#
loop_
_entity.id
_entity.type
_entity.pdbx_description
1 polymer ?
#
loop_
_entity_poly.entity_id
_entity_poly.type
_entity_poly.pdbx_seq_one_letter_code
_entity_poly.pdbx_strand_id
1 'polypeptide(L)'
;MGDTVGATMPTVGRVLLAGVTTVAVAFGTAGAAGAAGAVDQQDRQDRQGVQVLPPPDDWPEGGTFTVFLCRDDDVWENCRGRATTAEQERVLETRLRAMPKVTEVEFESREEAWANFRKQNAGNKTLLSALQVEDMPESFRGRLRHWDDIVPFRSELGKAAGVSTVFSFGDFFWEDKADVTVTLCGHKKTVYACKGRGSATLEEKKAIEARLGTLEESQNLYFENRAHARRVFGHVWAVKSLGSGVPESRFPESYHAKLVDPGRAKTVIDAVKGMAGVYEAAMVGDGRSAPVTVGTR
;
A
#
# COMPACT_ATOMS: atom_id res chain seq x y z
N MET A 1 10.17 -5.80 60.20
CA MET A 1 9.12 -6.81 59.97
C MET A 1 9.17 -7.09 58.47
N GLY A 2 10.01 -7.99 57.96
CA GLY A 2 10.16 -9.41 58.34
C GLY A 2 8.88 -10.14 57.90
N ASP A 3 8.83 -11.10 56.98
CA ASP A 3 9.85 -12.01 56.49
C ASP A 3 9.53 -12.55 55.09
N THR A 4 10.59 -13.07 54.47
CA THR A 4 10.70 -13.89 53.25
C THR A 4 10.07 -15.30 53.36
N VAL A 5 10.17 -16.04 52.24
CA VAL A 5 10.16 -17.53 52.04
C VAL A 5 8.97 -17.96 51.17
N GLY A 6 9.10 -18.77 50.12
CA GLY A 6 10.19 -19.57 49.57
C GLY A 6 9.58 -20.59 48.59
N ALA A 7 10.36 -20.99 47.59
CA ALA A 7 9.95 -21.88 46.50
C ALA A 7 9.72 -23.35 46.94
N THR A 8 8.86 -24.06 46.22
CA THR A 8 8.85 -25.54 46.21
C THR A 8 8.47 -26.07 44.82
N MET A 9 9.42 -26.73 44.16
CA MET A 9 9.21 -27.64 43.03
C MET A 9 8.74 -29.01 43.53
N PRO A 10 7.94 -29.78 42.76
CA PRO A 10 7.83 -31.22 42.96
C PRO A 10 8.72 -32.00 41.96
N THR A 11 9.73 -32.62 42.55
CA THR A 11 10.20 -34.01 42.43
C THR A 11 9.98 -34.83 41.15
N VAL A 12 11.13 -35.30 40.65
CA VAL A 12 11.35 -36.40 39.71
C VAL A 12 10.82 -37.73 40.28
N GLY A 13 9.96 -38.41 39.51
CA GLY A 13 9.63 -39.83 39.71
C GLY A 13 10.38 -40.70 38.70
N ARG A 14 11.35 -41.50 39.17
CA ARG A 14 11.96 -42.61 38.44
C ARG A 14 11.12 -43.87 38.67
N VAL A 15 10.61 -44.51 37.62
CA VAL A 15 10.26 -45.96 37.65
C VAL A 15 10.40 -46.59 36.25
N LEU A 16 11.31 -47.58 36.20
CA LEU A 16 11.43 -48.80 35.37
C LEU A 16 11.73 -48.75 33.84
N LEU A 17 12.97 -49.16 33.54
CA LEU A 17 13.38 -49.88 32.34
C LEU A 17 12.79 -51.30 32.33
N ALA A 18 12.17 -51.72 31.22
CA ALA A 18 12.39 -53.02 30.55
C ALA A 18 11.38 -53.20 29.41
N GLY A 19 11.87 -53.43 28.20
CA GLY A 19 11.02 -53.73 27.05
C GLY A 19 11.74 -53.63 25.72
N VAL A 20 12.86 -54.33 25.58
CA VAL A 20 13.52 -54.58 24.29
C VAL A 20 12.50 -55.23 23.37
N THR A 21 12.08 -54.54 22.31
CA THR A 21 11.38 -55.18 21.19
C THR A 21 12.22 -55.01 19.94
N THR A 22 12.56 -56.17 19.39
CA THR A 22 13.37 -56.48 18.22
C THR A 22 13.09 -55.62 16.99
N VAL A 23 14.16 -55.06 16.43
CA VAL A 23 14.22 -54.56 15.05
C VAL A 23 14.16 -55.76 14.11
N ALA A 24 13.06 -55.94 13.40
CA ALA A 24 12.99 -56.82 12.24
C ALA A 24 13.42 -56.01 11.01
N VAL A 25 14.68 -56.15 10.60
CA VAL A 25 15.16 -55.71 9.29
C VAL A 25 14.62 -56.69 8.25
N ALA A 26 13.53 -56.34 7.59
CA ALA A 26 13.10 -57.03 6.39
C ALA A 26 13.97 -56.56 5.21
N PHE A 27 14.93 -57.39 4.82
CA PHE A 27 15.57 -57.30 3.51
C PHE A 27 14.56 -57.73 2.44
N GLY A 28 13.71 -56.78 2.03
CA GLY A 28 12.90 -56.90 0.82
C GLY A 28 13.70 -56.37 -0.36
N THR A 29 14.24 -57.27 -1.19
CA THR A 29 14.71 -56.92 -2.53
C THR A 29 13.49 -56.62 -3.41
N ALA A 30 13.08 -55.35 -3.44
CA ALA A 30 12.15 -54.82 -4.42
C ALA A 30 12.94 -53.92 -5.39
N GLY A 31 12.75 -54.16 -6.68
CA GLY A 31 13.59 -53.63 -7.75
C GLY A 31 13.70 -52.10 -7.75
N ALA A 32 14.90 -51.64 -8.12
CA ALA A 32 15.16 -50.26 -8.46
C ALA A 32 14.39 -49.89 -9.74
N ALA A 33 13.17 -49.40 -9.58
CA ALA A 33 12.46 -48.62 -10.57
C ALA A 33 11.69 -47.51 -9.85
N GLY A 34 12.16 -46.27 -9.97
CA GLY A 34 11.38 -45.10 -9.55
C GLY A 34 12.04 -44.10 -8.58
N ALA A 35 13.37 -43.98 -8.49
CA ALA A 35 13.97 -42.79 -7.86
C ALA A 35 14.14 -41.61 -8.84
N ALA A 36 13.97 -41.83 -10.15
CA ALA A 36 14.07 -40.78 -11.16
C ALA A 36 12.82 -39.86 -11.21
N GLY A 37 11.69 -40.26 -10.62
CA GLY A 37 10.45 -39.48 -10.64
C GLY A 37 10.30 -38.46 -9.51
N ALA A 38 10.96 -38.67 -8.36
CA ALA A 38 10.85 -37.76 -7.22
C ALA A 38 11.69 -36.49 -7.39
N VAL A 39 12.88 -36.61 -8.00
CA VAL A 39 13.73 -35.45 -8.32
C VAL A 39 13.14 -34.68 -9.52
N ASP A 40 12.56 -35.37 -10.50
CA ASP A 40 11.87 -34.74 -11.65
C ASP A 40 10.53 -34.07 -11.24
N GLN A 41 9.81 -34.57 -10.23
CA GLN A 41 8.65 -33.88 -9.67
C GLN A 41 9.02 -32.62 -8.89
N GLN A 42 10.09 -32.68 -8.08
CA GLN A 42 10.58 -31.52 -7.32
C GLN A 42 11.09 -30.43 -8.28
N ASP A 43 11.82 -30.82 -9.33
CA ASP A 43 12.38 -29.90 -10.35
C ASP A 43 11.29 -29.37 -11.32
N ARG A 44 10.18 -30.10 -11.50
CA ARG A 44 8.96 -29.58 -12.16
C ARG A 44 8.15 -28.66 -11.26
N GLN A 45 8.07 -28.91 -9.96
CA GLN A 45 7.42 -28.02 -9.00
C GLN A 45 8.19 -26.70 -8.84
N ASP A 46 9.53 -26.75 -8.85
CA ASP A 46 10.37 -25.54 -8.84
C ASP A 46 10.28 -24.76 -10.17
N ARG A 47 10.01 -25.44 -11.31
CA ARG A 47 9.71 -24.81 -12.60
C ARG A 47 8.26 -24.33 -12.77
N GLN A 48 7.36 -24.70 -11.88
CA GLN A 48 5.98 -24.20 -11.82
C GLN A 48 5.84 -22.95 -10.93
N GLY A 49 6.96 -22.35 -10.51
CA GLY A 49 6.95 -21.05 -9.85
C GLY A 49 6.42 -19.97 -10.79
N VAL A 50 5.52 -19.13 -10.29
CA VAL A 50 5.09 -17.92 -10.99
C VAL A 50 6.30 -17.07 -11.37
N GLN A 51 6.35 -16.60 -12.62
CA GLN A 51 7.40 -15.69 -13.03
C GLN A 51 7.22 -14.35 -12.30
N VAL A 52 8.17 -14.03 -11.43
CA VAL A 52 8.21 -12.74 -10.73
C VAL A 52 9.04 -11.75 -11.56
N LEU A 53 8.40 -10.68 -12.00
CA LEU A 53 8.97 -9.63 -12.84
C LEU A 53 9.52 -8.46 -11.99
N PRO A 54 10.55 -7.75 -12.45
CA PRO A 54 10.90 -6.46 -11.88
C PRO A 54 9.80 -5.42 -12.18
N PRO A 55 9.71 -4.31 -11.42
CA PRO A 55 8.82 -3.20 -11.78
C PRO A 55 9.11 -2.72 -13.21
N PRO A 56 8.07 -2.38 -14.00
CA PRO A 56 8.25 -1.79 -15.32
C PRO A 56 9.08 -0.49 -15.30
N ASP A 57 9.75 -0.16 -16.40
CA ASP A 57 10.59 1.04 -16.49
C ASP A 57 9.81 2.29 -17.00
N ASP A 58 8.51 2.17 -17.29
CA ASP A 58 7.65 3.26 -17.75
C ASP A 58 7.09 4.10 -16.57
N TRP A 59 7.80 5.17 -16.24
CA TRP A 59 7.41 6.09 -15.17
C TRP A 59 6.30 7.04 -15.62
N PRO A 60 5.31 7.34 -14.75
CA PRO A 60 4.33 8.37 -15.04
C PRO A 60 4.99 9.73 -15.25
N GLU A 61 4.49 10.49 -16.23
CA GLU A 61 5.04 11.80 -16.57
C GLU A 61 4.32 12.96 -15.87
N GLY A 62 3.08 12.75 -15.43
CA GLY A 62 2.20 13.78 -14.93
C GLY A 62 2.04 13.80 -13.41
N GLY A 63 0.97 14.46 -12.98
CA GLY A 63 0.55 14.50 -11.59
C GLY A 63 -0.91 14.88 -11.43
N THR A 64 -1.42 14.73 -10.22
CA THR A 64 -2.77 15.17 -9.85
C THR A 64 -2.70 16.35 -8.89
N PHE A 65 -3.77 17.14 -8.83
CA PHE A 65 -3.92 18.19 -7.83
C PHE A 65 -5.33 18.31 -7.27
N THR A 66 -5.39 18.89 -6.08
CA THR A 66 -6.61 19.39 -5.43
C THR A 66 -6.31 20.76 -4.84
N VAL A 67 -7.03 21.77 -5.29
CA VAL A 67 -7.01 23.14 -4.78
C VAL A 67 -8.26 23.32 -3.94
N PHE A 68 -8.12 23.27 -2.61
CA PHE A 68 -9.23 23.48 -1.70
C PHE A 68 -9.54 24.96 -1.56
N LEU A 69 -10.83 25.27 -1.48
CA LEU A 69 -11.32 26.63 -1.31
C LEU A 69 -11.37 27.01 0.17
N CYS A 70 -11.20 28.30 0.45
CA CYS A 70 -11.38 28.85 1.80
C CYS A 70 -12.82 28.73 2.27
N ARG A 71 -12.96 28.42 3.56
CA ARG A 71 -14.23 28.43 4.32
C ARG A 71 -14.22 29.48 5.43
N ASP A 72 -15.39 29.78 5.99
CA ASP A 72 -15.53 30.73 7.10
C ASP A 72 -14.88 30.23 8.40
N ASP A 73 -14.79 28.92 8.58
CA ASP A 73 -14.20 28.23 9.73
C ASP A 73 -12.76 27.71 9.48
N ASP A 74 -12.14 28.10 8.36
CA ASP A 74 -10.80 27.62 8.02
C ASP A 74 -9.73 28.17 8.97
N VAL A 75 -8.87 27.25 9.43
CA VAL A 75 -7.73 27.57 10.31
C VAL A 75 -6.51 28.11 9.55
N TRP A 76 -6.58 28.16 8.22
CA TRP A 76 -5.48 28.58 7.36
C TRP A 76 -5.36 30.10 7.32
N GLU A 77 -4.17 30.62 7.64
CA GLU A 77 -3.90 32.07 7.74
C GLU A 77 -4.26 32.84 6.47
N ASN A 78 -4.06 32.23 5.30
CA ASN A 78 -4.40 32.77 3.99
C ASN A 78 -5.91 32.98 3.80
N CYS A 79 -6.77 32.22 4.49
CA CYS A 79 -8.22 32.39 4.43
C CYS A 79 -8.72 33.54 5.31
N ARG A 80 -8.03 33.83 6.42
CA ARG A 80 -8.40 34.90 7.37
C ARG A 80 -9.85 34.76 7.86
N GLY A 81 -10.34 33.53 8.04
CA GLY A 81 -11.70 33.21 8.48
C GLY A 81 -12.79 33.70 7.53
N ARG A 82 -12.53 33.70 6.21
CA ARG A 82 -13.50 34.10 5.19
C ARG A 82 -13.58 33.06 4.10
N ALA A 83 -14.80 32.65 3.79
CA ALA A 83 -15.09 31.79 2.65
C ALA A 83 -14.73 32.47 1.33
N THR A 84 -14.45 31.62 0.34
CA THR A 84 -14.25 32.02 -1.05
C THR A 84 -15.52 32.62 -1.61
N THR A 85 -15.42 33.78 -2.26
CA THR A 85 -16.58 34.37 -2.95
C THR A 85 -16.78 33.73 -4.33
N ALA A 86 -18.01 33.77 -4.84
CA ALA A 86 -18.32 33.28 -6.20
C ALA A 86 -17.43 33.92 -7.29
N GLU A 87 -17.05 35.19 -7.11
CA GLU A 87 -16.13 35.85 -8.05
C GLU A 87 -14.69 35.31 -7.92
N GLN A 88 -14.20 35.05 -6.70
CA GLN A 88 -12.89 34.44 -6.49
C GLN A 88 -12.82 33.03 -7.08
N GLU A 89 -13.87 32.23 -6.88
CA GLU A 89 -14.01 30.90 -7.46
C GLU A 89 -13.96 30.94 -8.99
N ARG A 90 -14.77 31.79 -9.62
CA ARG A 90 -14.80 31.95 -11.09
C ARG A 90 -13.46 32.40 -11.67
N VAL A 91 -12.78 33.33 -10.98
CA VAL A 91 -11.44 33.78 -11.36
C VAL A 91 -10.42 32.65 -11.23
N LEU A 92 -10.50 31.86 -10.16
CA LEU A 92 -9.61 30.71 -9.94
C LEU A 92 -9.83 29.63 -11.00
N GLU A 93 -11.08 29.27 -11.31
CA GLU A 93 -11.40 28.30 -12.36
C GLU A 93 -10.87 28.76 -13.73
N THR A 94 -11.14 30.03 -14.09
CA THR A 94 -10.66 30.61 -15.35
C THR A 94 -9.14 30.54 -15.44
N ARG A 95 -8.44 30.87 -14.33
CA ARG A 95 -6.99 30.80 -14.26
C ARG A 95 -6.50 29.37 -14.42
N LEU A 96 -7.06 28.41 -13.70
CA LEU A 96 -6.70 26.98 -13.78
C LEU A 96 -6.83 26.45 -15.21
N ARG A 97 -7.95 26.73 -15.87
CA ARG A 97 -8.21 26.29 -17.25
C ARG A 97 -7.28 26.95 -18.28
N ALA A 98 -6.78 28.15 -17.99
CA ALA A 98 -5.86 28.87 -18.87
C ALA A 98 -4.39 28.44 -18.72
N MET A 99 -4.03 27.65 -17.69
CA MET A 99 -2.66 27.21 -17.44
C MET A 99 -2.24 26.12 -18.44
N PRO A 100 -1.18 26.30 -19.26
CA PRO A 100 -0.73 25.28 -20.22
C PRO A 100 -0.29 23.94 -19.59
N LYS A 101 0.13 23.99 -18.32
CA LYS A 101 0.54 22.84 -17.51
C LYS A 101 -0.64 22.03 -16.97
N VAL A 102 -1.85 22.57 -16.99
CA VAL A 102 -3.06 21.89 -16.52
C VAL A 102 -3.72 21.20 -17.71
N THR A 103 -4.05 19.92 -17.56
CA THR A 103 -4.67 19.11 -18.62
C THR A 103 -6.14 18.85 -18.38
N GLU A 104 -6.55 18.82 -17.11
CA GLU A 104 -7.92 18.56 -16.67
C GLU A 104 -8.22 19.46 -15.46
N VAL A 105 -9.46 19.97 -15.39
CA VAL A 105 -9.98 20.72 -14.23
C VAL A 105 -11.47 20.45 -14.09
N GLU A 106 -11.84 19.99 -12.90
CA GLU A 106 -13.21 19.77 -12.47
C GLU A 106 -13.43 20.44 -11.12
N PHE A 107 -14.61 21.02 -10.94
CA PHE A 107 -15.05 21.50 -9.64
C PHE A 107 -15.70 20.33 -8.91
N GLU A 108 -15.34 20.12 -7.64
CA GLU A 108 -15.98 19.19 -6.72
C GLU A 108 -16.79 20.00 -5.71
N SER A 109 -18.11 19.89 -5.80
CA SER A 109 -19.02 20.50 -4.85
C SER A 109 -18.90 19.84 -3.48
N ARG A 110 -19.47 20.46 -2.46
CA ARG A 110 -19.51 19.91 -1.11
C ARG A 110 -20.23 18.56 -1.05
N GLU A 111 -21.35 18.43 -1.76
CA GLU A 111 -22.14 17.21 -1.85
C GLU A 111 -21.38 16.10 -2.56
N GLU A 112 -20.65 16.44 -3.63
CA GLU A 112 -19.79 15.51 -4.35
C GLU A 112 -18.62 15.05 -3.48
N ALA A 113 -17.95 15.98 -2.80
CA ALA A 113 -16.90 15.67 -1.83
C ALA A 113 -17.41 14.75 -0.72
N TRP A 114 -18.63 14.97 -0.21
CA TRP A 114 -19.25 14.11 0.79
C TRP A 114 -19.58 12.71 0.25
N ALA A 115 -20.10 12.63 -0.97
CA ALA A 115 -20.35 11.34 -1.62
C ALA A 115 -19.05 10.53 -1.79
N ASN A 116 -17.98 11.20 -2.25
CA ASN A 116 -16.65 10.61 -2.40
C ASN A 116 -16.05 10.19 -1.06
N PHE A 117 -16.14 11.05 -0.04
CA PHE A 117 -15.66 10.76 1.30
C PHE A 117 -16.34 9.53 1.91
N ARG A 118 -17.68 9.42 1.78
CA ARG A 118 -18.44 8.24 2.24
C ARG A 118 -18.02 6.97 1.50
N LYS A 119 -17.80 7.05 0.19
CA LYS A 119 -17.34 5.90 -0.61
C LYS A 119 -15.97 5.42 -0.13
N GLN A 120 -15.01 6.33 0.05
CA GLN A 120 -13.65 6.01 0.50
C GLN A 120 -13.60 5.48 1.93
N ASN A 121 -14.52 5.94 2.79
CA ASN A 121 -14.55 5.59 4.21
C ASN A 121 -15.71 4.66 4.58
N ALA A 122 -16.25 3.91 3.61
CA ALA A 122 -17.43 3.05 3.80
C ALA A 122 -17.29 2.04 4.97
N GLY A 123 -16.06 1.62 5.28
CA GLY A 123 -15.75 0.73 6.41
C GLY A 123 -15.62 1.42 7.77
N ASN A 124 -15.50 2.75 7.83
CA ASN A 124 -15.21 3.51 9.05
C ASN A 124 -16.45 4.21 9.59
N LYS A 125 -17.35 3.45 10.21
CA LYS A 125 -18.63 3.96 10.74
C LYS A 125 -18.44 5.09 11.77
N THR A 126 -17.41 5.02 12.60
CA THR A 126 -17.12 6.06 13.61
C THR A 126 -16.83 7.39 12.93
N LEU A 127 -15.95 7.41 11.93
CA LEU A 127 -15.63 8.61 11.16
C LEU A 127 -16.85 9.16 10.43
N LEU A 128 -17.61 8.28 9.75
CA LEU A 128 -18.81 8.69 9.01
C LEU A 128 -19.93 9.23 9.91
N SER A 129 -19.98 8.84 11.18
CA SER A 129 -20.96 9.36 12.14
C SER A 129 -20.58 10.71 12.77
N ALA A 130 -19.31 11.08 12.68
CA ALA A 130 -18.77 12.29 13.29
C ALA A 130 -18.72 13.49 12.34
N LEU A 131 -19.01 13.28 11.06
CA LEU A 131 -18.88 14.27 10.00
C LEU A 131 -20.21 14.43 9.26
N GLN A 132 -20.44 15.63 8.76
CA GLN A 132 -21.58 16.00 7.94
C GLN A 132 -21.12 16.64 6.62
N VAL A 133 -22.04 16.89 5.70
CA VAL A 133 -21.71 17.45 4.39
C VAL A 133 -21.05 18.82 4.53
N GLU A 134 -21.48 19.63 5.50
CA GLU A 134 -20.94 20.95 5.84
C GLU A 134 -19.47 20.89 6.28
N ASP A 135 -18.96 19.72 6.68
CA ASP A 135 -17.55 19.53 7.02
C ASP A 135 -16.67 19.31 5.78
N MET A 136 -17.26 19.08 4.60
CA MET A 136 -16.49 18.88 3.37
C MET A 136 -16.04 20.20 2.75
N PRO A 137 -14.77 20.35 2.36
CA PRO A 137 -14.31 21.50 1.60
C PRO A 137 -14.67 21.33 0.11
N GLU A 138 -15.07 22.44 -0.52
CA GLU A 138 -15.16 22.53 -1.99
C GLU A 138 -13.75 22.62 -2.58
N SER A 139 -13.58 22.10 -3.80
CA SER A 139 -12.26 22.07 -4.41
C SER A 139 -12.28 22.08 -5.93
N PHE A 140 -11.18 22.52 -6.53
CA PHE A 140 -10.85 22.20 -7.91
C PHE A 140 -9.88 21.02 -7.96
N ARG A 141 -10.25 19.98 -8.69
CA ARG A 141 -9.43 18.78 -8.92
C ARG A 141 -8.98 18.72 -10.36
N GLY A 142 -7.83 18.11 -10.61
CA GLY A 142 -7.34 18.00 -11.96
C GLY A 142 -5.99 17.34 -12.10
N ARG A 143 -5.44 17.47 -13.31
CA ARG A 143 -4.16 16.86 -13.71
C ARG A 143 -3.18 17.88 -14.22
N LEU A 144 -1.91 17.64 -13.91
CA LEU A 144 -0.75 18.34 -14.43
C LEU A 144 -0.10 17.52 -15.53
N ARG A 145 0.35 18.22 -16.58
CA ARG A 145 0.99 17.64 -17.75
C ARG A 145 2.32 16.97 -17.39
N HIS A 146 3.11 17.61 -16.53
CA HIS A 146 4.46 17.15 -16.20
C HIS A 146 4.70 17.13 -14.69
N TRP A 147 5.50 16.17 -14.26
CA TRP A 147 5.90 16.00 -12.86
C TRP A 147 6.67 17.23 -12.33
N ASP A 148 7.52 17.83 -13.17
CA ASP A 148 8.26 19.05 -12.83
C ASP A 148 7.35 20.28 -12.61
N ASP A 149 6.08 20.23 -13.05
CA ASP A 149 5.11 21.29 -12.80
C ASP A 149 4.52 21.28 -11.39
N ILE A 150 4.60 20.15 -10.66
CA ILE A 150 3.90 19.95 -9.38
C ILE A 150 4.31 20.99 -8.33
N VAL A 151 5.62 21.14 -8.09
CA VAL A 151 6.13 22.06 -7.05
C VAL A 151 5.86 23.52 -7.40
N PRO A 152 6.15 24.01 -8.62
CA PRO A 152 5.78 25.36 -9.04
C PRO A 152 4.28 25.62 -8.96
N PHE A 153 3.43 24.69 -9.44
CA PHE A 153 1.97 24.81 -9.41
C PHE A 153 1.45 24.99 -7.98
N ARG A 154 1.90 24.13 -7.05
CA ARG A 154 1.55 24.23 -5.62
C ARG A 154 1.97 25.56 -5.02
N SER A 155 3.18 26.04 -5.33
CA SER A 155 3.70 27.31 -4.81
C SER A 155 2.94 28.52 -5.34
N GLU A 156 2.57 28.49 -6.62
CA GLU A 156 1.82 29.54 -7.29
C GLU A 156 0.39 29.66 -6.73
N LEU A 157 -0.34 28.54 -6.66
CA LEU A 157 -1.74 28.56 -6.23
C LEU A 157 -1.95 28.61 -4.73
N GLY A 158 -0.98 28.15 -3.92
CA GLY A 158 -1.04 28.31 -2.46
C GLY A 158 -1.05 29.79 -2.00
N LYS A 159 -0.82 30.74 -2.91
CA LYS A 159 -0.87 32.20 -2.65
C LYS A 159 -2.09 32.88 -3.27
N ALA A 160 -2.94 32.13 -3.98
CA ALA A 160 -4.10 32.70 -4.65
C ALA A 160 -5.21 33.06 -3.63
N ALA A 161 -5.94 34.13 -3.91
CA ALA A 161 -7.09 34.51 -3.10
C ALA A 161 -8.18 33.44 -3.19
N GLY A 162 -8.80 33.11 -2.05
CA GLY A 162 -9.82 32.06 -1.97
C GLY A 162 -9.29 30.63 -1.95
N VAL A 163 -7.98 30.41 -2.01
CA VAL A 163 -7.40 29.07 -1.85
C VAL A 163 -7.02 28.87 -0.39
N SER A 164 -7.44 27.76 0.21
CA SER A 164 -7.04 27.35 1.56
C SER A 164 -5.75 26.55 1.55
N THR A 165 -5.71 25.47 0.78
CA THR A 165 -4.51 24.64 0.62
C THR A 165 -4.49 23.96 -0.74
N VAL A 166 -3.29 23.61 -1.19
CA VAL A 166 -3.07 22.93 -2.46
C VAL A 166 -2.34 21.63 -2.21
N PHE A 167 -3.01 20.52 -2.48
CA PHE A 167 -2.38 19.22 -2.59
C PHE A 167 -2.07 18.94 -4.05
N SER A 168 -0.87 18.43 -4.31
CA SER A 168 -0.48 17.96 -5.63
C SER A 168 0.60 16.91 -5.50
N PHE A 169 0.48 15.89 -6.33
CA PHE A 169 1.26 14.67 -6.25
C PHE A 169 1.69 14.23 -7.65
N GLY A 170 2.79 13.48 -7.73
CA GLY A 170 3.09 12.70 -8.93
C GLY A 170 2.04 11.61 -9.11
N ASP A 171 1.78 11.24 -10.36
CA ASP A 171 0.87 10.15 -10.68
C ASP A 171 1.33 8.84 -10.00
N PHE A 172 0.38 7.98 -9.63
CA PHE A 172 0.69 6.78 -8.87
C PHE A 172 1.34 5.74 -9.78
N PHE A 173 2.60 5.37 -9.49
CA PHE A 173 3.39 4.50 -10.36
C PHE A 173 2.68 3.19 -10.74
N TRP A 174 2.01 2.54 -9.78
CA TRP A 174 1.37 1.25 -9.97
C TRP A 174 -0.04 1.32 -10.58
N GLU A 175 -0.59 2.52 -10.76
CA GLU A 175 -1.87 2.74 -11.47
C GLU A 175 -1.79 2.13 -12.87
N ASP A 176 -2.84 1.42 -13.27
CA ASP A 176 -2.97 0.59 -14.48
C ASP A 176 -1.98 -0.59 -14.63
N LYS A 177 -0.83 -0.56 -13.95
CA LYS A 177 0.20 -1.60 -14.01
C LYS A 177 -0.10 -2.82 -13.14
N ALA A 178 -0.85 -2.64 -12.07
CA ALA A 178 -1.28 -3.71 -11.18
C ALA A 178 -2.68 -3.44 -10.63
N ASP A 179 -3.38 -4.49 -10.22
CA ASP A 179 -4.73 -4.39 -9.65
C ASP A 179 -4.72 -4.71 -8.15
N VAL A 180 -3.72 -5.46 -7.67
CA VAL A 180 -3.53 -5.81 -6.24
C VAL A 180 -2.09 -5.53 -5.82
N THR A 181 -1.91 -4.89 -4.66
CA THR A 181 -0.64 -4.78 -3.95
C THR A 181 -0.68 -5.64 -2.70
N VAL A 182 0.36 -6.44 -2.50
CA VAL A 182 0.64 -7.21 -1.27
C VAL A 182 1.88 -6.62 -0.63
N THR A 183 1.68 -5.74 0.36
CA THR A 183 2.76 -5.11 1.12
C THR A 183 3.30 -6.08 2.16
N LEU A 184 4.61 -6.30 2.17
CA LEU A 184 5.27 -7.22 3.09
C LEU A 184 5.60 -6.54 4.43
N CYS A 185 5.75 -7.37 5.47
CA CYS A 185 6.28 -6.94 6.75
C CYS A 185 7.62 -6.20 6.55
N GLY A 186 7.72 -4.99 7.08
CA GLY A 186 8.91 -4.15 7.07
C GLY A 186 9.81 -4.32 8.29
N HIS A 187 10.86 -3.50 8.37
CA HIS A 187 11.81 -3.54 9.47
C HIS A 187 11.14 -3.20 10.82
N LYS A 188 11.67 -3.75 11.92
CA LYS A 188 11.23 -3.40 13.29
C LYS A 188 11.29 -1.88 13.46
N LYS A 189 10.24 -1.26 14.03
CA LYS A 189 10.12 0.21 14.22
C LYS A 189 9.77 1.01 12.95
N THR A 190 9.25 0.36 11.92
CA THR A 190 8.58 1.04 10.79
C THR A 190 7.06 0.91 10.92
N VAL A 191 6.30 1.75 10.22
CA VAL A 191 4.83 1.63 10.17
C VAL A 191 4.37 0.31 9.55
N TYR A 192 5.24 -0.32 8.75
CA TYR A 192 5.03 -1.62 8.10
C TYR A 192 5.48 -2.80 8.97
N ALA A 193 5.86 -2.58 10.23
CA ALA A 193 6.26 -3.66 11.12
C ALA A 193 5.04 -4.52 11.49
N CYS A 194 5.06 -5.79 11.09
CA CYS A 194 4.13 -6.78 11.62
C CYS A 194 4.36 -6.98 13.12
N LYS A 195 3.31 -7.34 13.86
CA LYS A 195 3.26 -7.36 15.34
C LYS A 195 4.54 -7.94 15.98
N GLY A 196 5.42 -7.06 16.45
CA GLY A 196 6.65 -7.38 17.19
C GLY A 196 7.80 -8.00 16.37
N ARG A 197 7.67 -8.14 15.05
CA ARG A 197 8.66 -8.83 14.20
C ARG A 197 9.29 -7.91 13.14
N GLY A 198 10.37 -8.39 12.55
CA GLY A 198 11.08 -7.71 11.46
C GLY A 198 10.52 -8.08 10.09
N SER A 199 11.33 -7.79 9.06
CA SER A 199 10.94 -7.98 7.67
C SER A 199 10.53 -9.42 7.35
N ALA A 200 9.72 -9.58 6.29
CA ALA A 200 9.37 -10.90 5.77
C ALA A 200 10.61 -11.73 5.42
N THR A 201 10.62 -13.01 5.81
CA THR A 201 11.72 -13.93 5.52
C THR A 201 11.68 -14.39 4.06
N LEU A 202 12.78 -15.00 3.59
CA LEU A 202 12.80 -15.59 2.24
C LEU A 202 11.77 -16.71 2.09
N GLU A 203 11.56 -17.51 3.14
CA GLU A 203 10.56 -18.59 3.15
C GLU A 203 9.13 -18.04 3.09
N GLU A 204 8.85 -16.95 3.82
CA GLU A 204 7.55 -16.26 3.77
C GLU A 204 7.29 -15.69 2.37
N LYS A 205 8.30 -15.06 1.77
CA LYS A 205 8.23 -14.55 0.38
C LYS A 205 7.92 -15.67 -0.62
N LYS A 206 8.65 -16.79 -0.55
CA LYS A 206 8.39 -17.97 -1.40
C LYS A 206 6.99 -18.53 -1.20
N ALA A 207 6.49 -18.58 0.03
CA ALA A 207 5.13 -19.03 0.30
C ALA A 207 4.08 -18.10 -0.30
N ILE A 208 4.30 -16.78 -0.24
CA ILE A 208 3.43 -15.77 -0.86
C ILE A 208 3.46 -15.88 -2.39
N GLU A 209 4.65 -15.99 -2.99
CA GLU A 209 4.83 -16.19 -4.44
C GLU A 209 4.13 -17.47 -4.91
N ALA A 210 4.36 -18.59 -4.23
CA ALA A 210 3.69 -19.85 -4.54
C ALA A 210 2.16 -19.70 -4.43
N ARG A 211 1.67 -19.03 -3.39
CA ARG A 211 0.22 -18.81 -3.22
C ARG A 211 -0.34 -17.97 -4.36
N LEU A 212 0.29 -16.84 -4.69
CA LEU A 212 -0.14 -15.97 -5.78
C LEU A 212 -0.08 -16.69 -7.13
N GLY A 213 0.93 -17.52 -7.36
CA GLY A 213 1.09 -18.34 -8.56
C GLY A 213 0.02 -19.42 -8.75
N THR A 214 -0.58 -19.93 -7.67
CA THR A 214 -1.72 -20.86 -7.77
C THR A 214 -3.04 -20.19 -8.16
N LEU A 215 -3.09 -18.86 -8.12
CA LEU A 215 -4.26 -18.11 -8.55
C LEU A 215 -4.12 -17.87 -10.06
N GLU A 216 -4.82 -18.66 -10.88
CA GLU A 216 -4.94 -18.47 -12.35
C GLU A 216 -5.52 -17.09 -12.74
N GLU A 217 -5.77 -16.24 -11.76
CA GLU A 217 -6.32 -14.90 -11.86
C GLU A 217 -5.26 -13.85 -12.18
N SER A 218 -3.96 -14.16 -12.03
CA SER A 218 -2.88 -13.20 -12.28
C SER A 218 -2.27 -13.32 -13.69
N GLN A 219 -2.22 -12.20 -14.41
CA GLN A 219 -1.53 -12.05 -15.68
C GLN A 219 -0.03 -11.82 -15.47
N ASN A 220 0.33 -10.90 -14.57
CA ASN A 220 1.71 -10.57 -14.24
C ASN A 220 1.87 -10.43 -12.73
N LEU A 221 2.99 -10.90 -12.19
CA LEU A 221 3.37 -10.70 -10.81
C LEU A 221 4.70 -9.94 -10.76
N TYR A 222 4.69 -8.74 -10.19
CA TYR A 222 5.87 -7.89 -10.03
C TYR A 222 6.36 -7.94 -8.58
N PHE A 223 7.67 -7.86 -8.39
CA PHE A 223 8.28 -7.65 -7.07
C PHE A 223 8.93 -6.28 -6.97
N GLU A 224 8.43 -5.47 -6.06
CA GLU A 224 8.99 -4.17 -5.71
C GLU A 224 9.94 -4.28 -4.51
N ASN A 225 11.22 -3.99 -4.75
CA ASN A 225 12.19 -3.87 -3.68
C ASN A 225 12.13 -2.49 -3.00
N ARG A 226 12.80 -2.37 -1.84
CA ARG A 226 12.79 -1.12 -1.05
C ARG A 226 13.38 0.08 -1.79
N ALA A 227 14.42 -0.14 -2.60
CA ALA A 227 15.01 0.92 -3.42
C ALA A 227 14.00 1.49 -4.42
N HIS A 228 13.22 0.63 -5.07
CA HIS A 228 12.15 1.03 -5.98
C HIS A 228 11.01 1.73 -5.23
N ALA A 229 10.52 1.16 -4.13
CA ALA A 229 9.47 1.77 -3.30
C ALA A 229 9.85 3.19 -2.82
N ARG A 230 11.12 3.39 -2.48
CA ARG A 230 11.67 4.72 -2.13
C ARG A 230 11.64 5.71 -3.30
N ARG A 231 11.90 5.25 -4.53
CA ARG A 231 11.77 6.08 -5.74
C ARG A 231 10.31 6.42 -6.03
N VAL A 232 9.40 5.45 -5.94
CA VAL A 232 7.95 5.68 -6.10
C VAL A 232 7.46 6.71 -5.08
N PHE A 233 7.87 6.59 -3.82
CA PHE A 233 7.58 7.61 -2.81
C PHE A 233 8.12 8.99 -3.19
N GLY A 234 9.37 9.06 -3.65
CA GLY A 234 9.97 10.33 -4.10
C GLY A 234 9.21 10.97 -5.26
N HIS A 235 8.73 10.16 -6.19
CA HIS A 235 7.90 10.58 -7.31
C HIS A 235 6.56 11.13 -6.82
N VAL A 236 5.77 10.37 -6.06
CA VAL A 236 4.43 10.80 -5.60
C VAL A 236 4.50 12.12 -4.82
N TRP A 237 5.52 12.33 -4.00
CA TRP A 237 5.62 13.57 -3.20
C TRP A 237 6.22 14.76 -3.94
N ALA A 238 6.56 14.61 -5.22
CA ALA A 238 7.24 15.62 -6.03
C ALA A 238 8.55 16.13 -5.40
N VAL A 239 9.28 15.22 -4.75
CA VAL A 239 10.47 15.56 -3.98
C VAL A 239 11.71 15.08 -4.73
N LYS A 240 12.41 16.01 -5.38
CA LYS A 240 13.67 15.71 -6.10
C LYS A 240 14.72 15.04 -5.18
N SER A 241 14.64 15.26 -3.86
CA SER A 241 15.64 14.77 -2.89
C SER A 241 15.11 14.16 -1.58
N LEU A 242 13.83 14.26 -1.19
CA LEU A 242 13.37 13.59 0.07
C LEU A 242 13.33 12.06 -0.06
N GLY A 243 13.19 11.52 -1.28
CA GLY A 243 13.47 10.11 -1.54
C GLY A 243 14.92 9.73 -1.23
N SER A 244 15.88 10.67 -1.24
CA SER A 244 17.28 10.42 -0.85
C SER A 244 17.53 10.57 0.65
N GLY A 245 16.71 11.35 1.37
CA GLY A 245 16.86 11.60 2.81
C GLY A 245 16.18 10.57 3.73
N VAL A 246 15.18 9.84 3.22
CA VAL A 246 14.57 8.73 3.96
C VAL A 246 15.35 7.45 3.67
N PRO A 247 15.92 6.78 4.70
CA PRO A 247 16.66 5.54 4.49
C PRO A 247 15.80 4.45 3.83
N GLU A 248 16.38 3.70 2.90
CA GLU A 248 15.71 2.58 2.21
C GLU A 248 15.09 1.56 3.19
N SER A 249 15.71 1.37 4.36
CA SER A 249 15.21 0.48 5.41
C SER A 249 13.83 0.85 5.98
N ARG A 250 13.33 2.07 5.71
CA ARG A 250 11.99 2.53 6.11
C ARG A 250 10.88 2.05 5.19
N PHE A 251 11.22 1.58 3.99
CA PHE A 251 10.26 1.18 2.98
C PHE A 251 10.01 -0.33 3.04
N PRO A 252 8.76 -0.79 2.81
CA PRO A 252 8.45 -2.20 2.68
C PRO A 252 8.91 -2.71 1.31
N GLU A 253 8.94 -4.03 1.19
CA GLU A 253 8.93 -4.69 -0.12
C GLU A 253 7.49 -5.09 -0.42
N SER A 254 7.12 -5.20 -1.69
CA SER A 254 5.74 -5.50 -2.07
C SER A 254 5.69 -6.42 -3.29
N TYR A 255 4.65 -7.23 -3.39
CA TYR A 255 4.27 -7.86 -4.65
C TYR A 255 3.11 -7.08 -5.26
N HIS A 256 3.14 -6.89 -6.58
CA HIS A 256 2.07 -6.22 -7.32
C HIS A 256 1.56 -7.16 -8.40
N ALA A 257 0.29 -7.53 -8.32
CA ALA A 257 -0.33 -8.46 -9.26
C ALA A 257 -1.23 -7.70 -10.24
N LYS A 258 -0.96 -7.86 -11.54
CA LYS A 258 -1.91 -7.57 -12.60
C LYS A 258 -2.78 -8.80 -12.81
N LEU A 259 -4.09 -8.63 -12.84
CA LEU A 259 -5.05 -9.71 -12.99
C LEU A 259 -5.56 -9.81 -14.42
N VAL A 260 -5.94 -11.02 -14.82
CA VAL A 260 -6.68 -11.25 -16.08
C VAL A 260 -8.05 -10.57 -16.00
N ASP A 261 -8.70 -10.65 -14.84
CA ASP A 261 -9.94 -9.95 -14.52
C ASP A 261 -9.75 -9.12 -13.23
N PRO A 262 -9.65 -7.78 -13.31
CA PRO A 262 -9.54 -6.90 -12.15
C PRO A 262 -10.68 -7.06 -11.14
N GLY A 263 -11.87 -7.52 -11.57
CA GLY A 263 -13.01 -7.80 -10.70
C GLY A 263 -12.74 -8.90 -9.67
N ARG A 264 -11.69 -9.70 -9.88
CA ARG A 264 -11.24 -10.76 -8.95
C ARG A 264 -10.30 -10.28 -7.86
N ALA A 265 -9.92 -9.00 -7.83
CA ALA A 265 -8.95 -8.47 -6.86
C ALA A 265 -9.25 -8.84 -5.41
N LYS A 266 -10.52 -8.80 -4.99
CA LYS A 266 -10.93 -9.21 -3.65
C LYS A 266 -10.62 -10.69 -3.34
N THR A 267 -10.80 -11.59 -4.30
CA THR A 267 -10.47 -13.02 -4.13
C THR A 267 -8.97 -13.20 -3.89
N VAL A 268 -8.14 -12.53 -4.67
CA VAL A 268 -6.68 -12.54 -4.50
C VAL A 268 -6.28 -11.99 -3.14
N ILE A 269 -6.83 -10.84 -2.75
CA ILE A 269 -6.59 -10.23 -1.43
C ILE A 269 -6.99 -11.19 -0.31
N ASP A 270 -8.18 -11.80 -0.39
CA ASP A 270 -8.68 -12.75 0.61
C ASP A 270 -7.82 -14.01 0.70
N ALA A 271 -7.19 -14.42 -0.40
CA ALA A 271 -6.32 -15.60 -0.46
C ALA A 271 -4.95 -15.41 0.20
N VAL A 272 -4.48 -14.17 0.34
CA VAL A 272 -3.15 -13.85 0.89
C VAL A 272 -3.18 -13.04 2.18
N LYS A 273 -4.30 -12.39 2.50
CA LYS A 273 -4.44 -11.65 3.76
C LYS A 273 -4.21 -12.59 4.95
N GLY A 274 -3.36 -12.17 5.87
CA GLY A 274 -3.03 -12.94 7.08
C GLY A 274 -1.98 -14.03 6.88
N MET A 275 -1.45 -14.23 5.66
CA MET A 275 -0.25 -15.06 5.48
C MET A 275 0.93 -14.49 6.26
N ALA A 276 1.81 -15.37 6.75
CA ALA A 276 3.05 -14.95 7.38
C ALA A 276 3.88 -14.10 6.40
N GLY A 277 4.40 -12.97 6.89
CA GLY A 277 5.16 -12.01 6.07
C GLY A 277 4.31 -10.96 5.35
N VAL A 278 2.97 -11.05 5.35
CA VAL A 278 2.08 -10.02 4.79
C VAL A 278 1.72 -8.98 5.84
N TYR A 279 2.00 -7.71 5.55
CA TYR A 279 1.53 -6.58 6.34
C TYR A 279 0.10 -6.20 5.94
N GLU A 280 -0.14 -6.07 4.65
CA GLU A 280 -1.43 -5.69 4.07
C GLU A 280 -1.55 -6.22 2.65
N ALA A 281 -2.78 -6.50 2.21
CA ALA A 281 -3.12 -6.70 0.81
C ALA A 281 -4.31 -5.81 0.46
N ALA A 282 -4.19 -5.03 -0.61
CA ALA A 282 -5.16 -4.04 -1.02
C ALA A 282 -5.26 -3.95 -2.54
N MET A 283 -6.38 -3.40 -3.03
CA MET A 283 -6.49 -3.02 -4.45
C MET A 283 -5.57 -1.83 -4.72
N VAL A 284 -4.96 -1.79 -5.89
CA VAL A 284 -4.28 -0.57 -6.36
C VAL A 284 -5.33 0.51 -6.57
N GLY A 285 -5.08 1.70 -6.02
CA GLY A 285 -5.99 2.84 -6.13
C GLY A 285 -6.09 3.36 -7.57
N ASP A 286 -7.24 3.97 -7.88
CA ASP A 286 -7.58 4.53 -9.20
C ASP A 286 -6.98 5.92 -9.48
N GLY A 287 -5.95 6.31 -8.72
CA GLY A 287 -5.26 7.60 -8.80
C GLY A 287 -6.09 8.86 -8.50
N ARG A 288 -7.42 8.74 -8.35
CA ARG A 288 -8.36 9.86 -8.16
C ARG A 288 -8.66 10.19 -6.71
N SER A 289 -8.26 9.30 -5.81
CA SER A 289 -8.37 9.50 -4.37
C SER A 289 -7.02 9.99 -3.85
N ALA A 290 -7.01 11.09 -3.10
CA ALA A 290 -5.80 11.55 -2.41
C ALA A 290 -5.23 10.38 -1.58
N PRO A 291 -3.90 10.25 -1.46
CA PRO A 291 -3.32 9.19 -0.65
C PRO A 291 -3.88 9.34 0.76
N VAL A 292 -4.63 8.33 1.21
CA VAL A 292 -5.07 8.26 2.60
C VAL A 292 -3.80 8.29 3.43
N THR A 293 -3.56 9.41 4.11
CA THR A 293 -2.51 9.51 5.12
C THR A 293 -2.62 8.29 5.99
N VAL A 294 -1.57 7.45 5.99
CA VAL A 294 -1.47 6.24 6.81
C VAL A 294 -1.79 6.65 8.24
N GLY A 295 -3.04 6.37 8.64
CA GLY A 295 -3.56 6.70 9.94
C GLY A 295 -2.80 5.90 10.98
N THR A 296 -2.21 6.62 11.92
CA THR A 296 -1.72 6.10 13.19
C THR A 296 -2.76 5.13 13.78
N ARG A 297 -2.38 3.86 13.91
CA ARG A 297 -2.95 2.99 14.94
C ARG A 297 -2.34 3.35 16.29
#